data_AF-A0A5Q4BY92-F1
#
_entry.id   AF-A0A5Q4BY92-F1
#
_cell.length_a   1.000
_cell.length_b   1.000
_cell.length_c   1.000
_cell.angle_alpha   90.00
_cell.angle_beta   90.00
_cell.angle_gamma   90.00
#
_symmetry.space_group_name_H-M   'P 1'
#
loop_
_entity.id
_entity.type
_entity.pdbx_description
1 polymer ?
#
loop_
_entity_poly.entity_id
_entity_poly.type
_entity_poly.pdbx_seq_one_letter_code
_entity_poly.pdbx_strand_id
1 'polypeptide(L)'
;MGKPKGSNTAKTKAGAGANNGSNTKSTTLSTPNVPPAWPQFKPPLPVTDLVPDKLDSCPDKILLIRNFWPKSLCSSYVTFLRGLPLITTPGRPKRGEAVRVNDRFQVQDAGFAQRLWTDTGLRESLGQEDIRGLWGGEVVGLNPNIRIYRYSKGQYFDAH
;
A
#
# COMPACT_ATOMS: atom_id res chain seq x y z
N MET A 1 35.98 -22.82 -81.96
CA MET A 1 37.12 -23.18 -81.08
C MET A 1 36.58 -23.53 -79.68
N GLY A 2 37.01 -24.68 -79.13
CA GLY A 2 37.17 -24.99 -77.69
C GLY A 2 36.01 -24.83 -76.68
N LYS A 3 35.44 -25.96 -76.23
CA LYS A 3 34.91 -26.20 -74.85
C LYS A 3 36.11 -26.35 -73.85
N PRO A 4 35.99 -26.64 -72.51
CA PRO A 4 34.82 -26.85 -71.61
C PRO A 4 34.92 -26.32 -70.13
N LYS A 5 33.80 -26.48 -69.39
CA LYS A 5 33.58 -26.94 -67.98
C LYS A 5 34.25 -26.29 -66.76
N GLY A 6 33.40 -26.03 -65.76
CA GLY A 6 33.72 -26.11 -64.33
C GLY A 6 32.45 -26.15 -63.47
N SER A 7 32.17 -27.28 -62.82
CA SER A 7 31.08 -27.53 -61.86
C SER A 7 31.59 -27.44 -60.42
N ASN A 8 30.82 -26.87 -59.49
CA ASN A 8 30.73 -27.30 -58.07
C ASN A 8 29.67 -26.44 -57.32
N THR A 9 28.53 -27.03 -56.94
CA THR A 9 28.18 -27.63 -55.63
C THR A 9 27.88 -26.65 -54.48
N ALA A 10 26.58 -26.63 -54.14
CA ALA A 10 25.92 -26.40 -52.84
C ALA A 10 26.66 -25.71 -51.68
N LYS A 11 26.01 -24.69 -51.10
CA LYS A 11 25.34 -24.81 -49.77
C LYS A 11 24.58 -23.53 -49.40
N THR A 12 23.35 -23.74 -48.94
CA THR A 12 22.44 -22.79 -48.31
C THR A 12 23.02 -22.19 -47.02
N LYS A 13 22.82 -20.88 -46.81
CA LYS A 13 22.67 -20.32 -45.46
C LYS A 13 21.78 -19.08 -45.49
N ALA A 14 20.62 -19.22 -44.86
CA ALA A 14 19.68 -18.15 -44.61
C ALA A 14 20.24 -17.17 -43.58
N GLY A 15 19.98 -15.88 -43.79
CA GLY A 15 20.31 -14.80 -42.85
C GLY A 15 19.48 -13.57 -43.19
N ALA A 16 18.21 -13.56 -42.78
CA ALA A 16 17.37 -12.37 -42.76
C ALA A 16 17.47 -11.74 -41.36
N GLY A 17 18.19 -10.62 -41.25
CA GLY A 17 18.20 -9.78 -40.06
C GLY A 17 17.12 -8.70 -40.18
N ALA A 18 16.04 -8.85 -39.43
CA ALA A 18 14.98 -7.86 -39.30
C ALA A 18 15.11 -7.10 -37.98
N ASN A 19 14.87 -5.78 -38.07
CA ASN A 19 14.70 -4.82 -36.99
C ASN A 19 13.84 -5.35 -35.83
N ASN A 20 14.27 -5.10 -34.59
CA ASN A 20 13.32 -4.65 -33.56
C ASN A 20 14.03 -3.93 -32.39
N GLY A 21 13.92 -2.61 -32.34
CA GLY A 21 14.24 -1.81 -31.16
C GLY A 21 13.18 -2.04 -30.08
N SER A 22 13.43 -3.01 -29.19
CA SER A 22 12.59 -3.27 -28.03
C SER A 22 12.98 -2.35 -26.87
N ASN A 23 12.06 -1.48 -26.51
CA ASN A 23 12.08 -0.60 -25.35
C ASN A 23 12.03 -1.43 -24.07
N THR A 24 13.16 -1.60 -23.39
CA THR A 24 13.27 -2.33 -22.12
C THR A 24 12.63 -1.51 -20.99
N LYS A 25 11.33 -1.70 -20.77
CA LYS A 25 10.72 -1.49 -19.46
C LYS A 25 11.43 -2.42 -18.47
N SER A 26 12.20 -1.85 -17.57
CA SER A 26 12.75 -2.52 -16.39
C SER A 26 11.59 -2.93 -15.48
N THR A 27 11.11 -4.16 -15.68
CA THR A 27 10.18 -4.83 -14.78
C THR A 27 10.97 -5.25 -13.54
N THR A 28 10.94 -4.43 -12.48
CA THR A 28 11.35 -4.88 -11.15
C THR A 28 10.47 -6.06 -10.76
N LEU A 29 11.08 -7.24 -10.61
CA LEU A 29 10.42 -8.46 -10.14
C LEU A 29 9.70 -8.15 -8.82
N SER A 30 8.37 -8.10 -8.86
CA SER A 30 7.55 -7.97 -7.66
C SER A 30 7.64 -9.27 -6.88
N THR A 31 8.37 -9.26 -5.77
CA THR A 31 8.25 -10.31 -4.75
C THR A 31 6.77 -10.48 -4.42
N PRO A 32 6.27 -11.73 -4.31
CA PRO A 32 4.91 -11.95 -3.82
C PRO A 32 4.79 -11.25 -2.47
N ASN A 33 3.82 -10.35 -2.38
CA ASN A 33 3.68 -9.42 -1.26
C ASN A 33 3.04 -10.16 -0.08
N VAL A 34 3.82 -11.04 0.55
CA VAL A 34 3.41 -11.81 1.72
C VAL A 34 3.14 -10.84 2.87
N PRO A 35 1.96 -10.92 3.53
CA PRO A 35 1.70 -10.11 4.70
C PRO A 35 2.79 -10.28 5.77
N PRO A 36 3.32 -9.19 6.33
CA PRO A 36 4.34 -9.30 7.36
C PRO A 36 3.70 -9.79 8.66
N ALA A 37 4.51 -10.32 9.57
CA ALA A 37 4.03 -10.79 10.86
C ALA A 37 3.65 -9.62 11.78
N TRP A 38 2.45 -9.06 11.62
CA TRP A 38 1.96 -7.94 12.41
C TRP A 38 2.04 -8.23 13.92
N PRO A 39 2.51 -7.27 14.74
CA PRO A 39 2.54 -7.46 16.19
C PRO A 39 1.15 -7.80 16.74
N GLN A 40 1.13 -8.75 17.67
CA GLN A 40 -0.10 -9.19 18.34
C GLN A 40 -0.69 -8.06 19.19
N PHE A 41 -2.01 -8.00 19.27
CA PHE A 41 -2.71 -7.06 20.15
C PHE A 41 -2.63 -7.58 21.59
N LYS A 42 -1.57 -7.17 22.31
CA LYS A 42 -1.35 -7.52 23.71
C LYS A 42 -1.15 -6.25 24.55
N PRO A 43 -1.90 -6.07 25.65
CA PRO A 43 -3.03 -6.91 26.11
C PRO A 43 -4.18 -6.95 25.10
N PRO A 44 -5.18 -7.84 25.26
CA PRO A 44 -6.41 -7.77 24.47
C PRO A 44 -6.99 -6.35 24.49
N LEU A 45 -7.48 -5.90 23.35
CA LEU A 45 -8.05 -4.57 23.16
C LEU A 45 -9.58 -4.65 23.15
N PRO A 46 -10.28 -3.51 23.37
CA PRO A 46 -9.71 -2.23 23.82
C PRO A 46 -9.28 -2.27 25.30
N VAL A 47 -8.27 -1.49 25.66
CA VAL A 47 -7.84 -1.35 27.08
C VAL A 47 -8.72 -0.34 27.84
N THR A 48 -9.36 0.57 27.10
CA THR A 48 -10.28 1.59 27.60
C THR A 48 -11.41 1.74 26.58
N ASP A 49 -12.59 2.15 27.03
CA ASP A 49 -13.70 2.40 26.11
C ASP A 49 -13.32 3.44 25.05
N LEU A 50 -13.60 3.10 23.78
CA LEU A 50 -13.33 3.98 22.65
C LEU A 50 -14.55 4.86 22.39
N VAL A 51 -14.47 6.11 22.81
CA VAL A 51 -15.50 7.13 22.61
C VAL A 51 -15.10 8.03 21.43
N PRO A 52 -15.88 8.07 20.34
CA PRO A 52 -15.64 8.99 19.23
C PRO A 52 -16.10 10.40 19.58
N ASP A 53 -15.19 11.37 19.46
CA ASP A 53 -15.51 12.79 19.52
C ASP A 53 -15.77 13.32 18.10
N LYS A 54 -16.92 13.96 17.87
CA LYS A 54 -17.18 14.68 16.60
C LYS A 54 -16.37 15.96 16.55
N LEU A 55 -15.71 16.24 15.43
CA LEU A 55 -14.97 17.50 15.29
C LEU A 55 -15.94 18.65 15.02
N ASP A 56 -15.95 19.68 15.88
CA ASP A 56 -16.92 20.80 15.82
C ASP A 56 -17.01 21.50 14.46
N SER A 57 -15.90 21.61 13.73
CA SER A 57 -15.88 22.25 12.41
C SER A 57 -16.55 21.42 11.31
N CYS A 58 -16.69 20.12 11.50
CA CYS A 58 -17.28 19.19 10.54
C CYS A 58 -17.78 17.90 11.24
N PRO A 59 -18.82 18.02 12.08
CA PRO A 59 -19.23 16.99 13.03
C PRO A 59 -19.84 15.74 12.35
N ASP A 60 -20.21 15.86 11.07
CA ASP A 60 -20.73 14.79 10.23
C ASP A 60 -19.65 14.18 9.31
N LYS A 61 -18.40 14.68 9.36
CA LYS A 61 -17.31 14.24 8.48
C LYS A 61 -16.14 13.62 9.22
N ILE A 62 -15.75 14.18 10.37
CA ILE A 62 -14.53 13.79 11.07
C ILE A 62 -14.84 13.40 12.52
N LEU A 63 -14.37 12.21 12.90
CA LEU A 63 -14.37 11.72 14.27
C LEU A 63 -12.94 11.59 14.80
N LEU A 64 -12.76 11.85 16.08
CA LEU A 64 -11.52 11.65 16.82
C LEU A 64 -11.74 10.56 17.88
N ILE A 65 -11.01 9.45 17.76
CA ILE A 65 -11.01 8.38 18.77
C ILE A 65 -9.68 8.44 19.52
N ARG A 66 -9.74 8.78 20.81
CA ARG A 66 -8.57 8.90 21.67
C ARG A 66 -8.18 7.54 22.25
N ASN A 67 -6.90 7.39 22.59
CA ASN A 67 -6.36 6.19 23.25
C ASN A 67 -6.65 4.88 22.50
N PHE A 68 -6.76 4.95 21.17
CA PHE A 68 -7.09 3.80 20.31
C PHE A 68 -6.24 2.57 20.62
N TRP A 69 -4.92 2.77 20.80
CA TRP A 69 -3.99 1.75 21.26
C TRP A 69 -3.23 2.19 22.52
N PRO A 70 -2.88 1.25 23.42
CA PRO A 70 -2.03 1.53 24.54
C PRO A 70 -0.60 1.84 24.08
N LYS A 71 0.12 2.67 24.87
CA LYS A 71 1.49 3.10 24.57
C LYS A 71 2.45 1.94 24.26
N SER A 72 2.30 0.81 24.95
CA SER A 72 3.11 -0.39 24.75
C SER A 72 2.92 -0.96 23.33
N LEU A 73 1.67 -1.07 22.87
CA LEU A 73 1.35 -1.57 21.54
C LEU A 73 1.83 -0.61 20.45
N CYS A 74 1.61 0.70 20.63
CA CYS A 74 2.16 1.73 19.73
C CYS A 74 3.69 1.59 19.59
N SER A 75 4.41 1.39 20.70
CA SER A 75 5.87 1.23 20.68
C SER A 75 6.32 -0.04 19.94
N SER A 76 5.61 -1.16 20.14
CA SER A 76 5.85 -2.41 19.41
C SER A 76 5.64 -2.24 17.91
N TYR A 77 4.54 -1.59 17.50
CA TYR A 77 4.27 -1.30 16.09
C TYR A 77 5.29 -0.34 15.49
N VAL A 78 5.67 0.74 16.18
CA VAL A 78 6.72 1.66 15.68
C VAL A 78 8.04 0.92 15.45
N THR A 79 8.44 0.04 16.36
CA THR A 79 9.66 -0.77 16.21
C THR A 79 9.54 -1.71 14.99
N PHE A 80 8.44 -2.45 14.90
CA PHE A 80 8.19 -3.36 13.79
C PHE A 80 8.13 -2.66 12.42
N LEU A 81 7.38 -1.55 12.32
CA LEU A 81 7.16 -0.81 11.07
C LEU A 81 8.46 -0.20 10.52
N ARG A 82 9.45 0.11 11.38
CA ARG A 82 10.78 0.57 10.94
C ARG A 82 11.52 -0.50 10.13
N GLY A 83 11.28 -1.79 10.40
CA GLY A 83 11.90 -2.91 9.70
C GLY A 83 11.24 -3.26 8.37
N LEU A 84 10.10 -2.67 8.04
CA LEU A 84 9.43 -2.93 6.76
C LEU A 84 10.18 -2.26 5.58
N PRO A 85 10.16 -2.88 4.39
CA PRO A 85 10.84 -2.35 3.20
C PRO A 85 10.02 -1.23 2.53
N LEU A 86 9.91 -0.07 3.18
CA LEU A 86 9.21 1.09 2.61
C LEU A 86 10.03 1.72 1.48
N ILE A 87 9.36 2.09 0.39
CA ILE A 87 9.96 2.72 -0.79
C ILE A 87 9.49 4.18 -0.88
N THR A 88 10.42 5.11 -1.09
CA THR A 88 10.10 6.52 -1.29
C THR A 88 9.24 6.70 -2.54
N THR A 89 8.12 7.38 -2.37
CA THR A 89 7.20 7.70 -3.47
C THR A 89 7.86 8.65 -4.47
N PRO A 90 7.53 8.56 -5.78
CA PRO A 90 8.08 9.48 -6.76
C PRO A 90 7.63 10.92 -6.47
N GLY A 91 8.59 11.83 -6.27
CA GLY A 91 8.32 13.23 -5.96
C GLY A 91 7.81 14.08 -7.13
N ARG A 92 7.65 13.51 -8.33
CA ARG A 92 7.05 14.19 -9.49
C ARG A 92 5.59 13.74 -9.61
N PRO A 93 4.61 14.55 -9.17
CA PRO A 93 3.21 14.20 -9.31
C PRO A 93 2.77 14.28 -10.77
N LYS A 94 1.66 13.61 -11.12
CA LYS A 94 0.98 13.88 -12.38
C LYS A 94 0.26 15.23 -12.30
N ARG A 95 -0.13 15.77 -13.46
CA ARG A 95 -0.92 17.01 -13.53
C ARG A 95 -2.23 16.83 -12.73
N GLY A 96 -2.44 17.69 -11.74
CA GLY A 96 -3.62 17.66 -10.87
C GLY A 96 -3.50 16.71 -9.66
N GLU A 97 -2.39 16.00 -9.49
CA GLU A 97 -2.12 15.22 -8.28
C GLU A 97 -1.23 16.01 -7.31
N ALA A 98 -1.43 15.82 -6.01
CA ALA A 98 -0.58 16.42 -4.98
C ALA A 98 0.84 15.81 -4.98
N VAL A 99 1.83 16.65 -4.69
CA VAL A 99 3.22 16.20 -4.48
C VAL A 99 3.23 15.32 -3.23
N ARG A 100 3.91 14.18 -3.34
CA ARG A 100 4.18 13.28 -2.22
C ARG A 100 5.61 12.79 -2.30
N VAL A 101 6.29 12.83 -1.16
CA VAL A 101 7.70 12.41 -1.04
C VAL A 101 7.92 11.52 0.18
N ASN A 102 6.85 10.93 0.72
CA ASN A 102 6.89 10.01 1.84
C ASN A 102 7.42 8.62 1.40
N ASP A 103 7.91 7.82 2.36
CA ASP A 103 8.12 6.40 2.13
C ASP A 103 6.80 5.65 2.26
N ARG A 104 6.61 4.60 1.46
CA ARG A 104 5.37 3.82 1.41
C ARG A 104 5.66 2.32 1.40
N PHE A 105 4.91 1.61 2.21
CA PHE A 105 4.72 0.16 2.10
C PHE A 105 3.22 -0.11 1.90
N GLN A 106 2.90 -1.11 1.10
CA GLN A 106 1.52 -1.54 0.87
C GLN A 106 1.48 -3.05 0.85
N VAL A 107 0.45 -3.65 1.45
CA VAL A 107 0.17 -5.08 1.36
C VAL A 107 -1.32 -5.36 1.40
N GLN A 108 -1.75 -6.44 0.76
CA GLN A 108 -3.12 -6.91 0.84
C GLN A 108 -3.24 -7.91 1.99
N ASP A 109 -3.99 -7.56 3.04
CA ASP A 109 -4.15 -8.41 4.22
C ASP A 109 -5.55 -8.22 4.83
N ALA A 110 -6.49 -9.06 4.40
CA ALA A 110 -7.85 -9.06 4.92
C ALA A 110 -7.92 -9.55 6.38
N GLY A 111 -7.01 -10.44 6.80
CA GLY A 111 -6.98 -10.94 8.17
C GLY A 111 -6.59 -9.84 9.15
N PHE A 112 -5.56 -9.06 8.82
CA PHE A 112 -5.19 -7.90 9.63
C PHE A 112 -6.24 -6.80 9.62
N ALA A 113 -6.84 -6.48 8.46
CA ALA A 113 -7.93 -5.51 8.38
C ALA A 113 -9.14 -5.93 9.24
N GLN A 114 -9.51 -7.21 9.22
CA GLN A 114 -10.58 -7.75 10.04
C GLN A 114 -10.23 -7.62 11.53
N ARG A 115 -9.02 -8.01 11.94
CA ARG A 115 -8.58 -7.87 13.34
C ARG A 115 -8.58 -6.41 13.80
N LEU A 116 -8.11 -5.48 12.97
CA LEU A 116 -8.19 -4.05 13.28
C LEU A 116 -9.63 -3.60 13.49
N TRP A 117 -10.58 -4.15 12.74
CA TRP A 117 -12.00 -3.83 12.85
C TRP A 117 -12.65 -4.41 14.11
N THR A 118 -12.45 -5.71 14.38
CA THR A 118 -13.17 -6.45 15.43
C THR A 118 -12.47 -6.46 16.77
N ASP A 119 -11.14 -6.51 16.78
CA ASP A 119 -10.40 -6.82 18.01
C ASP A 119 -9.96 -5.55 18.73
N THR A 120 -10.09 -4.37 18.10
CA THR A 120 -9.63 -3.09 18.68
C THR A 120 -10.73 -2.32 19.41
N GLY A 121 -11.99 -2.73 19.27
CA GLY A 121 -13.16 -1.95 19.71
C GLY A 121 -13.65 -0.92 18.68
N LEU A 122 -13.02 -0.83 17.50
CA LEU A 122 -13.38 0.15 16.47
C LEU A 122 -14.81 -0.05 15.95
N ARG A 123 -15.19 -1.31 15.69
CA ARG A 123 -16.54 -1.65 15.23
C ARG A 123 -17.62 -1.17 16.21
N GLU A 124 -17.43 -1.47 17.49
CA GLU A 124 -18.36 -1.13 18.56
C GLU A 124 -18.44 0.40 18.73
N SER A 125 -17.29 1.07 18.68
CA SER A 125 -17.16 2.53 18.76
C SER A 125 -17.93 3.24 17.64
N LEU A 126 -17.81 2.77 16.39
CA LEU A 126 -18.55 3.34 15.24
C LEU A 126 -20.01 2.86 15.15
N GLY A 127 -20.41 1.88 15.97
CA GLY A 127 -21.78 1.37 16.03
C GLY A 127 -22.68 2.12 17.01
N GLN A 128 -22.15 3.07 17.78
CA GLN A 128 -22.91 3.90 18.73
C GLN A 128 -24.02 4.68 18.02
N GLU A 129 -25.19 4.85 18.65
CA GLU A 129 -26.39 5.41 18.00
C GLU A 129 -26.17 6.81 17.40
N ASP A 130 -25.38 7.64 18.06
CA ASP A 130 -25.07 9.01 17.62
C ASP A 130 -24.00 9.06 16.52
N ILE A 131 -23.30 7.95 16.27
CA ILE A 131 -22.29 7.78 15.23
C ILE A 131 -22.84 7.01 14.02
N ARG A 132 -23.77 6.09 14.28
CA ARG A 132 -24.37 5.24 13.27
C ARG A 132 -25.11 6.11 12.25
N GLY A 133 -24.73 5.97 10.98
CA GLY A 133 -25.41 6.64 9.87
C GLY A 133 -24.92 8.04 9.53
N LEU A 134 -23.87 8.56 10.21
CA LEU A 134 -23.29 9.88 9.88
C LEU A 134 -22.94 10.05 8.39
N TRP A 135 -22.57 8.96 7.72
CA TRP A 135 -22.11 8.98 6.33
C TRP A 135 -23.13 8.48 5.29
N GLY A 136 -24.42 8.42 5.65
CA GLY A 136 -25.48 7.99 4.73
C GLY A 136 -25.45 6.50 4.39
N GLY A 137 -24.79 5.69 5.22
CA GLY A 137 -24.68 4.25 5.08
C GLY A 137 -24.19 3.58 6.37
N GLU A 138 -24.05 2.26 6.33
CA GLU A 138 -23.53 1.46 7.44
C GLU A 138 -22.04 1.15 7.25
N VAL A 139 -21.24 1.35 8.29
CA VAL A 139 -19.81 1.00 8.29
C VAL A 139 -19.69 -0.49 8.57
N VAL A 140 -19.17 -1.24 7.59
CA VAL A 140 -19.13 -2.72 7.65
C VAL A 140 -17.74 -3.31 7.86
N GLY A 141 -16.68 -2.50 7.79
CA GLY A 141 -15.31 -2.98 7.95
C GLY A 141 -14.25 -2.05 7.36
N LEU A 142 -13.03 -2.57 7.28
CA LEU A 142 -11.86 -1.86 6.75
C LEU A 142 -11.44 -2.39 5.38
N ASN A 143 -10.87 -1.53 4.55
CA ASN A 143 -10.29 -1.94 3.27
C ASN A 143 -9.06 -2.84 3.52
N PRO A 144 -8.97 -4.03 2.91
CA PRO A 144 -7.84 -4.95 3.09
C PRO A 144 -6.50 -4.46 2.49
N ASN A 145 -6.51 -3.36 1.74
CA ASN A 145 -5.31 -2.71 1.21
C ASN A 145 -4.63 -1.87 2.31
N ILE A 146 -3.79 -2.51 3.10
CA ILE A 146 -3.04 -1.89 4.20
C ILE A 146 -1.92 -1.04 3.62
N ARG A 147 -1.87 0.23 4.02
CA ARG A 147 -0.86 1.20 3.55
C ARG A 147 -0.17 1.83 4.74
N ILE A 148 1.15 1.75 4.75
CA ILE A 148 2.00 2.36 5.77
C ILE A 148 2.77 3.49 5.11
N TYR A 149 2.75 4.65 5.75
CA TYR A 149 3.47 5.83 5.34
C TYR A 149 4.47 6.22 6.42
N ARG A 150 5.70 6.55 6.01
CA ARG A 150 6.74 7.07 6.90
C ARG A 150 7.24 8.40 6.37
N TYR A 151 7.39 9.35 7.28
CA TYR A 151 7.87 10.69 7.02
C TYR A 151 9.15 10.92 7.81
N SER A 152 10.24 11.18 7.10
CA SER A 152 11.48 11.73 7.64
C SER A 152 11.48 13.25 7.50
N LYS A 153 12.43 13.92 8.15
CA LYS A 153 12.55 15.38 8.08
C LYS A 153 12.58 15.85 6.61
N GLY A 154 11.69 16.77 6.25
CA GLY A 154 11.56 17.32 4.90
C GLY A 154 10.63 16.55 3.96
N GLN A 155 10.13 15.38 4.35
CA GLN A 155 9.09 14.67 3.59
C GLN A 155 7.69 15.20 3.94
N TYR A 156 6.81 15.26 2.94
CA TYR A 156 5.44 15.74 3.07
C TYR A 156 4.51 15.08 2.05
N PHE A 157 3.22 15.32 2.22
CA PHE A 157 2.18 15.05 1.23
C PHE A 157 1.27 16.30 1.21
N ASP A 158 1.24 16.98 0.07
CA ASP A 158 0.45 18.21 -0.08
C ASP A 158 -1.06 17.97 0.07
N ALA A 159 -1.78 19.05 0.37
CA ALA A 159 -3.23 19.07 0.43
C ALA A 159 -3.85 18.55 -0.88
N HIS A 160 -4.86 17.70 -0.75
CA HIS A 160 -5.54 17.01 -1.85
C HIS A 160 -6.98 16.66 -1.48
#